data_AF-N6UA58-F1
#
_entry.id   AF-N6UA58-F1
#
_cell.length_a   1.000
_cell.length_b   1.000
_cell.length_c   1.000
_cell.angle_alpha   90.00
_cell.angle_beta   90.00
_cell.angle_gamma   90.00
#
_symmetry.space_group_name_H-M   'P 1'
#
loop_
_entity.id
_entity.type
_entity.pdbx_description
1 polymer ?
#
loop_
_entity_poly.entity_id
_entity_poly.type
_entity_poly.pdbx_seq_one_letter_code
_entity_poly.pdbx_strand_id
1 'polypeptide(L)'
;MIVDAYLEEQTRLRVKKKENGLEKPTEDDDLQINDDPRRFPGETRKDADSRTGKAKVLLCINDVPNHLKFNPHILSGYRPLQSPLGCIGSVFQWHNETINIVTHAIPIFYILFTVPDVLPWHSQELTFLAWCHIAGILCPWLGSFVYHMFMNLHYGPMAYYILLQVDMLGIWTSQSI
;
A
#
# COMPACT_ATOMS: atom_id res chain seq x y z
N MET A 1 2.12 11.02 -19.19
CA MET A 1 2.20 12.48 -18.94
C MET A 1 2.20 12.83 -17.44
N ILE A 2 1.19 12.47 -16.65
CA ILE A 2 1.18 12.79 -15.19
C ILE A 2 2.15 11.93 -14.39
N VAL A 3 2.25 10.63 -14.70
CA VAL A 3 3.20 9.71 -14.06
C VAL A 3 4.64 10.11 -14.39
N ASP A 4 4.91 10.46 -15.65
CA ASP A 4 6.24 10.89 -16.08
C ASP A 4 6.65 12.19 -15.37
N ALA A 5 5.73 13.15 -15.25
CA ALA A 5 5.96 14.40 -14.51
C ALA A 5 6.24 14.15 -13.01
N TYR A 6 5.49 13.24 -12.38
CA TYR A 6 5.72 12.86 -10.98
C TYR A 6 7.07 12.14 -10.78
N LEU A 7 7.41 11.21 -11.69
CA LEU A 7 8.70 10.50 -11.64
C LEU A 7 9.87 11.46 -11.87
N GLU A 8 9.70 12.43 -12.76
CA GLU A 8 10.71 13.47 -13.03
C GLU A 8 10.88 14.39 -11.82
N GLU A 9 9.78 14.80 -11.17
CA GLU A 9 9.81 15.60 -9.95
C GLU A 9 10.50 14.85 -8.79
N GLN A 10 10.18 13.57 -8.58
CA GLN A 10 10.85 12.73 -7.57
C GLN A 10 12.34 12.53 -7.85
N THR A 11 12.72 12.41 -9.12
CA THR A 11 14.11 12.29 -9.55
C THR A 11 14.87 13.60 -9.29
N ARG A 12 14.26 14.75 -9.62
CA ARG A 12 14.81 16.08 -9.32
C ARG A 12 14.98 16.32 -7.82
N LEU A 13 14.02 15.91 -6.99
CA LEU A 13 14.10 16.03 -5.53
C LEU A 13 15.20 15.13 -4.94
N ARG A 14 15.39 13.92 -5.49
CA ARG A 14 16.50 13.03 -5.12
C ARG A 14 17.87 13.61 -5.48
N VAL A 15 18.01 14.20 -6.67
CA VAL A 15 19.26 14.85 -7.11
C VAL A 15 19.57 16.06 -6.25
N LYS A 16 18.58 16.92 -6.00
CA LYS A 16 18.73 18.12 -5.15
C LYS A 16 19.10 17.77 -3.70
N LYS A 17 18.64 16.64 -3.18
CA LYS A 17 19.03 16.12 -1.86
C LYS A 17 20.49 15.64 -1.82
N LYS A 18 21.01 15.09 -2.93
CA LYS A 18 22.42 14.72 -3.08
C LYS A 18 23.32 15.94 -3.29
N GLU A 19 22.90 16.90 -4.12
CA GLU A 19 23.64 18.14 -4.38
C GLU A 19 23.74 19.05 -3.13
N ASN A 20 22.71 19.06 -2.29
CA ASN A 20 22.71 19.83 -1.04
C ASN A 20 23.48 19.17 0.12
N GLY A 21 24.23 18.09 -0.13
CA GLY A 21 25.18 17.52 0.83
C GLY A 21 24.57 17.03 2.15
N LEU A 22 23.26 16.76 2.21
CA LEU A 22 22.56 16.30 3.42
C LEU A 22 22.63 14.77 3.56
N GLU A 23 23.80 14.21 3.31
CA GLU A 23 24.18 12.83 3.61
C GLU A 23 25.56 12.93 4.29
N LYS A 24 25.58 13.00 5.63
CA LYS A 24 26.84 12.89 6.38
C LYS A 24 27.31 11.44 6.26
N PRO A 25 28.52 11.18 5.76
CA PRO A 25 29.15 9.88 5.89
C PRO A 25 29.63 9.72 7.33
N THR A 26 29.15 8.69 8.03
CA THR A 26 29.86 8.18 9.22
C THR A 26 30.92 7.20 8.72
N GLU A 27 32.09 7.73 8.40
CA GLU A 27 33.35 7.00 8.37
C GLU A 27 33.90 7.02 9.80
N ASP A 28 33.76 5.90 10.52
CA ASP A 28 34.60 5.62 11.69
C ASP A 28 35.69 4.67 11.21
N ASP A 29 36.90 5.20 11.01
CA ASP A 29 38.13 4.42 11.19
C ASP A 29 39.13 5.28 11.99
N ASP A 30 39.68 4.60 13.00
CA ASP A 30 40.91 4.89 13.73
C ASP A 30 40.92 5.82 14.97
N LEU A 31 40.95 5.11 16.10
CA LEU A 31 41.80 5.33 17.27
C LEU A 31 41.45 6.49 18.21
N GLN A 32 40.62 6.20 19.21
CA GLN A 32 40.99 6.40 20.63
C GLN A 32 40.50 5.24 21.50
N ILE A 33 41.47 4.46 21.99
CA ILE A 33 41.33 3.44 23.02
C ILE A 33 40.97 4.15 24.33
N ASN A 34 39.77 3.87 24.85
CA ASN A 34 39.46 4.07 26.27
C ASN A 34 39.02 2.71 26.82
N ASP A 35 39.92 2.08 27.56
CA ASP A 35 39.70 0.81 28.26
C ASP A 35 38.63 0.98 29.34
N ASP A 36 37.42 0.42 29.13
CA ASP A 36 36.45 0.18 30.21
C ASP A 36 36.72 -1.22 30.81
N PRO A 37 37.19 -1.32 32.07
CA PRO A 37 37.69 -2.56 32.66
C PRO A 37 36.59 -3.57 33.06
N ARG A 38 35.35 -3.47 32.57
CA ARG A 38 34.22 -4.30 33.03
C ARG A 38 33.54 -5.18 31.97
N ARG A 39 34.11 -5.36 30.78
CA ARG A 39 33.49 -6.21 29.74
C ARG A 39 34.15 -7.58 29.63
N PHE A 40 33.41 -8.61 30.05
CA PHE A 40 33.78 -10.02 29.91
C PHE A 40 33.85 -10.41 28.42
N PRO A 41 34.85 -11.20 27.99
CA PRO A 41 35.03 -11.54 26.58
C PRO A 41 34.15 -12.74 26.21
N GLY A 42 33.15 -12.53 25.35
CA GLY A 42 32.32 -13.62 24.84
C GLY A 42 31.07 -13.25 24.03
N GLU A 43 30.68 -11.98 23.97
CA GLU A 43 29.44 -11.60 23.28
C GLU A 43 29.68 -11.25 21.81
N THR A 44 29.75 -12.29 20.99
CA THR A 44 29.73 -12.18 19.52
C THR A 44 28.37 -11.63 19.09
N ARG A 45 28.39 -10.46 18.44
CA ARG A 45 27.22 -9.86 17.77
C ARG A 45 26.82 -10.79 16.62
N LYS A 46 25.85 -11.67 16.89
CA LYS A 46 25.25 -12.52 15.85
C LYS A 46 24.28 -11.67 15.04
N ASP A 47 24.71 -11.32 13.84
CA ASP A 47 23.81 -11.09 12.72
C ASP A 47 22.95 -12.35 12.57
N ALA A 48 21.66 -12.22 12.83
CA ALA A 48 20.70 -13.30 12.67
C ALA A 48 19.48 -12.79 11.92
N ASP A 49 19.49 -13.08 10.61
CA ASP A 49 18.32 -13.51 9.85
C ASP A 49 17.38 -14.29 10.79
N SER A 50 16.26 -13.68 11.17
CA SER A 50 15.21 -14.34 11.94
C SER A 50 13.93 -14.37 11.12
N ARG A 51 13.92 -15.31 10.17
CA ARG A 51 12.74 -16.12 9.83
C ARG A 51 12.10 -16.60 11.13
N THR A 52 11.21 -15.81 11.68
CA THR A 52 10.36 -16.18 12.81
C THR A 52 9.01 -15.56 12.58
N GLY A 53 7.96 -16.38 12.58
CA GLY A 53 6.57 -15.96 12.46
C GLY A 53 6.18 -15.06 13.62
N LYS A 54 6.58 -13.79 13.57
CA LYS A 54 6.12 -12.76 14.50
C LYS A 54 4.62 -12.59 14.26
N ALA A 55 3.83 -12.88 15.28
CA ALA A 55 2.44 -12.43 15.36
C ALA A 55 2.43 -10.97 14.87
N LYS A 56 1.69 -10.69 13.79
CA LYS A 56 1.69 -9.40 13.11
C LYS A 56 1.25 -8.32 14.10
N VAL A 57 2.21 -7.68 14.76
CA VAL A 57 1.95 -6.56 15.66
C VAL A 57 1.48 -5.40 14.78
N LEU A 58 0.30 -4.87 15.09
CA LEU A 58 -0.22 -3.67 14.44
C LEU A 58 0.64 -2.48 14.84
N LEU A 59 0.92 -1.60 13.89
CA LEU A 59 1.78 -0.44 14.09
C LEU A 59 0.97 0.76 14.61
N CYS A 60 1.65 1.59 15.40
CA CYS A 60 1.18 2.93 15.74
C CYS A 60 1.58 3.92 14.63
N ILE A 61 0.89 5.06 14.54
CA ILE A 61 1.12 6.09 13.50
C ILE A 61 2.58 6.56 13.43
N ASN A 62 3.33 6.50 14.55
CA ASN A 62 4.73 6.90 14.59
C ASN A 62 5.65 5.95 13.81
N ASP A 63 5.32 4.65 13.78
CA ASP A 63 6.14 3.59 13.21
C ASP A 63 5.82 3.30 11.72
N VAL A 64 4.81 3.97 11.19
CA VAL A 64 4.32 3.82 9.81
C VAL A 64 5.10 4.75 8.87
N PRO A 65 5.42 4.35 7.63
CA PRO A 65 6.06 5.25 6.66
C PRO A 65 5.12 6.38 6.23
N ASN A 66 5.68 7.56 5.95
CA ASN A 66 4.91 8.80 5.72
C ASN A 66 3.84 8.72 4.63
N HIS A 67 4.03 7.90 3.58
CA HIS A 67 3.05 7.75 2.50
C HIS A 67 1.77 7.02 2.91
N LEU A 68 1.76 6.31 4.05
CA LEU A 68 0.58 5.65 4.63
C LEU A 68 -0.06 6.49 5.75
N LYS A 69 0.53 7.64 6.13
CA LYS A 69 -0.01 8.56 7.16
C LYS A 69 -0.98 9.58 6.55
N PHE A 70 -2.03 9.10 5.90
CA PHE A 70 -3.01 9.99 5.24
C PHE A 70 -3.93 10.71 6.24
N ASN A 71 -4.20 10.11 7.42
CA ASN A 71 -5.07 10.68 8.44
C ASN A 71 -4.35 10.78 9.80
N PRO A 72 -4.08 11.99 10.32
CA PRO A 72 -3.40 12.18 11.60
C PRO A 72 -4.24 11.75 12.82
N HIS A 73 -5.55 11.54 12.67
CA HIS A 73 -6.44 11.14 13.75
C HIS A 73 -6.45 9.62 14.01
N ILE A 74 -5.90 8.82 13.09
CA ILE A 74 -5.81 7.37 13.25
C ILE A 74 -4.46 7.06 13.91
N LEU A 75 -4.48 6.71 15.20
CA LEU A 75 -3.24 6.62 16.00
C LEU A 75 -2.61 5.22 16.05
N SER A 76 -3.39 4.17 15.82
CA SER A 76 -2.95 2.77 15.94
C SER A 76 -3.77 1.86 15.02
N GLY A 77 -3.35 0.61 14.82
CA GLY A 77 -4.08 -0.37 14.01
C GLY A 77 -3.62 -0.44 12.55
N TYR A 78 -2.46 0.14 12.24
CA TYR A 78 -1.86 0.07 10.92
C TYR A 78 -1.23 -1.29 10.66
N ARG A 79 -1.30 -1.74 9.41
CA ARG A 79 -0.64 -2.97 8.99
C ARG A 79 0.85 -2.71 8.75
N PRO A 80 1.75 -3.63 9.14
CA PRO A 80 3.13 -3.57 8.69
C PRO A 80 3.23 -3.82 7.19
N LEU A 81 4.37 -3.48 6.57
CA LEU A 81 4.63 -3.81 5.16
C LEU A 81 4.67 -5.34 4.96
N GLN A 82 3.98 -5.85 3.95
CA GLN A 82 3.80 -7.30 3.73
C GLN A 82 4.04 -7.69 2.27
N SER A 83 4.23 -8.99 2.04
CA SER A 83 4.16 -9.58 0.70
C SER A 83 2.71 -9.65 0.20
N PRO A 84 2.47 -9.80 -1.11
CA PRO A 84 1.10 -9.91 -1.66
C PRO A 84 0.26 -10.99 -0.99
N LEU A 85 0.84 -12.18 -0.76
CA LEU A 85 0.18 -13.27 -0.03
C LEU A 85 -0.06 -12.90 1.44
N GLY A 86 0.88 -12.17 2.05
CA GLY A 86 0.73 -11.61 3.39
C GLY A 86 -0.45 -10.64 3.49
N CYS A 87 -0.73 -9.88 2.43
CA CYS A 87 -1.88 -8.97 2.35
C CYS A 87 -3.21 -9.71 2.29
N ILE A 88 -3.31 -10.77 1.48
CA ILE A 88 -4.50 -11.62 1.42
C ILE A 88 -4.76 -12.26 2.79
N GLY A 89 -3.71 -12.83 3.41
CA GLY A 89 -3.83 -13.44 4.73
C GLY A 89 -4.17 -12.44 5.85
N SER A 90 -3.87 -11.15 5.70
CA SER A 90 -4.25 -10.14 6.70
C SER A 90 -5.73 -9.75 6.67
N VAL A 91 -6.47 -10.07 5.61
CA VAL A 91 -7.92 -9.77 5.53
C VAL A 91 -8.69 -10.45 6.68
N PHE A 92 -8.19 -11.59 7.17
CA PHE A 92 -8.74 -12.31 8.32
C PHE A 92 -8.29 -11.77 9.68
N GLN A 93 -7.54 -10.66 9.70
CA GLN A 93 -7.10 -9.99 10.92
C GLN A 93 -7.79 -8.64 11.04
N TRP A 94 -8.08 -8.24 12.28
CA TRP A 94 -8.68 -6.94 12.54
C TRP A 94 -7.64 -5.82 12.41
N HIS A 95 -7.90 -4.87 11.53
CA HIS A 95 -7.06 -3.68 11.32
C HIS A 95 -7.91 -2.53 10.76
N ASN A 96 -7.36 -1.32 10.68
CA ASN A 96 -8.14 -0.15 10.24
C ASN A 96 -8.67 -0.28 8.82
N GLU A 97 -7.91 -0.95 7.95
CA GLU A 97 -8.33 -1.18 6.55
C GLU A 97 -9.40 -2.28 6.42
N THR A 98 -9.74 -3.03 7.48
CA THR A 98 -10.70 -4.14 7.38
C THR A 98 -12.08 -3.60 7.00
N ILE A 99 -12.48 -2.48 7.60
CA ILE A 99 -13.75 -1.82 7.29
C ILE A 99 -13.75 -1.36 5.84
N ASN A 100 -12.70 -0.68 5.37
CA ASN A 100 -12.57 -0.25 3.98
C ASN A 100 -12.68 -1.44 3.01
N ILE A 101 -11.93 -2.52 3.25
CA ILE A 101 -11.98 -3.73 2.41
C ILE A 101 -13.40 -4.29 2.35
N VAL A 102 -14.07 -4.42 3.50
CA VAL A 102 -15.42 -4.99 3.57
C VAL A 102 -16.46 -4.09 2.89
N THR A 103 -16.40 -2.78 3.12
CA THR A 103 -17.36 -1.83 2.51
C THR A 103 -17.23 -1.77 1.00
N HIS A 104 -16.04 -2.00 0.43
CA HIS A 104 -15.86 -2.09 -1.02
C HIS A 104 -16.14 -3.48 -1.58
N ALA A 105 -15.96 -4.55 -0.79
CA ALA A 105 -16.27 -5.92 -1.21
C ALA A 105 -17.78 -6.18 -1.33
N ILE A 106 -18.59 -5.69 -0.38
CA ILE A 106 -20.04 -5.93 -0.36
C ILE A 106 -20.73 -5.52 -1.69
N PRO A 107 -20.51 -4.29 -2.21
CA PRO A 107 -21.07 -3.87 -3.50
C PRO A 107 -20.59 -4.72 -4.68
N ILE A 108 -19.32 -5.17 -4.69
CA ILE A 108 -18.81 -6.06 -5.73
C ILE A 108 -19.65 -7.34 -5.78
N PHE A 109 -19.84 -8.00 -4.64
CA PHE A 109 -20.63 -9.22 -4.58
C PHE A 109 -22.09 -8.95 -4.96
N TYR A 110 -22.69 -7.88 -4.43
CA TYR A 110 -24.06 -7.49 -4.77
C TYR A 110 -24.25 -7.33 -6.28
N ILE A 111 -23.39 -6.53 -6.92
CA ILE A 111 -23.41 -6.29 -8.38
C ILE A 111 -23.27 -7.61 -9.14
N LEU A 112 -22.31 -8.47 -8.76
CA LEU A 112 -22.09 -9.76 -9.44
C LEU A 112 -23.31 -10.69 -9.37
N PHE A 113 -24.09 -10.65 -8.29
CA PHE A 113 -25.30 -11.46 -8.16
C PHE A 113 -26.52 -10.82 -8.83
N THR A 114 -26.69 -9.50 -8.79
CA THR A 114 -27.90 -8.85 -9.32
C THR A 114 -27.84 -8.54 -10.81
N VAL A 115 -26.67 -8.19 -11.33
CA VAL A 115 -26.51 -7.74 -12.73
C VAL A 115 -26.89 -8.80 -13.76
N PRO A 116 -26.55 -10.09 -13.59
CA PRO A 116 -26.97 -11.13 -14.53
C PRO A 116 -28.48 -11.22 -14.73
N ASP A 117 -29.28 -10.95 -13.71
CA ASP A 117 -30.74 -11.05 -13.78
C ASP A 117 -31.40 -9.78 -14.35
N VAL A 118 -30.73 -8.63 -14.22
CA VAL A 118 -31.31 -7.31 -14.55
C VAL A 118 -30.99 -6.87 -15.97
N LEU A 119 -29.83 -7.24 -16.52
CA LEU A 119 -29.40 -6.74 -17.84
C LEU A 119 -30.02 -7.51 -19.01
N PRO A 120 -30.37 -6.82 -20.12
CA PRO A 120 -30.96 -7.43 -21.30
C PRO A 120 -29.89 -8.09 -22.20
N TRP A 121 -29.24 -9.14 -21.71
CA TRP A 121 -28.12 -9.83 -22.39
C TRP A 121 -28.40 -10.34 -23.80
N HIS A 122 -29.68 -10.59 -24.11
CA HIS A 122 -30.10 -11.16 -25.39
C HIS A 122 -30.36 -10.09 -26.47
N SER A 123 -30.34 -8.81 -26.11
CA SER A 123 -30.56 -7.69 -27.02
C SER A 123 -29.23 -7.22 -27.63
N GLN A 124 -28.93 -7.63 -28.87
CA GLN A 124 -27.65 -7.27 -29.52
C GLN A 124 -27.41 -5.76 -29.62
N GLU A 125 -28.47 -4.96 -29.76
CA GLU A 125 -28.41 -3.49 -29.81
C GLU A 125 -28.03 -2.85 -28.46
N LEU A 126 -28.29 -3.53 -27.35
CA LEU A 126 -28.07 -3.01 -25.98
C LEU A 126 -26.87 -3.64 -25.28
N THR A 127 -26.22 -4.64 -25.89
CA THR A 127 -25.06 -5.33 -25.30
C THR A 127 -23.92 -4.35 -24.98
N PHE A 128 -23.67 -3.35 -25.84
CA PHE A 128 -22.66 -2.33 -25.55
C PHE A 128 -23.02 -1.52 -24.30
N LEU A 129 -24.27 -1.04 -24.22
CA LEU A 129 -24.76 -0.30 -23.06
C LEU A 129 -24.72 -1.13 -21.77
N ALA A 130 -25.00 -2.44 -21.86
CA ALA A 130 -24.88 -3.38 -20.75
C ALA A 130 -23.44 -3.48 -20.22
N TRP A 131 -22.43 -3.61 -21.10
CA TRP A 131 -21.02 -3.61 -20.70
C TRP A 131 -20.57 -2.27 -20.12
N CYS A 132 -21.00 -1.15 -20.72
CA CYS A 132 -20.78 0.19 -20.19
C CYS A 132 -21.35 0.32 -18.77
N HIS A 133 -22.58 -0.14 -18.56
CA HIS A 133 -23.22 -0.10 -17.25
C HIS A 133 -22.44 -0.90 -16.21
N ILE A 134 -22.01 -2.12 -16.55
CA ILE A 134 -21.19 -2.96 -15.66
C ILE A 134 -19.87 -2.28 -15.34
N ALA A 135 -19.19 -1.74 -16.35
CA ALA A 135 -17.92 -1.05 -16.16
C ALA A 135 -18.11 0.17 -15.23
N GLY A 136 -19.14 0.98 -15.45
CA GLY A 136 -19.44 2.15 -14.63
C GLY A 136 -19.72 1.79 -13.18
N ILE A 137 -20.55 0.78 -12.93
CA ILE A 137 -20.92 0.42 -11.54
C ILE A 137 -19.85 -0.40 -10.83
N LEU A 138 -19.07 -1.25 -11.51
CA LEU A 138 -18.15 -2.19 -10.87
C LEU A 138 -16.74 -1.60 -10.65
N CYS A 139 -16.27 -0.76 -11.58
CA CYS A 139 -14.89 -0.27 -11.59
C CYS A 139 -14.49 0.51 -10.32
N PRO A 140 -15.32 1.41 -9.76
CA PRO A 140 -14.98 2.12 -8.51
C PRO A 140 -14.76 1.18 -7.34
N TRP A 141 -15.64 0.19 -7.16
CA TRP A 141 -15.56 -0.74 -6.04
C TRP A 141 -14.36 -1.66 -6.16
N LEU A 142 -14.10 -2.16 -7.38
CA LEU A 142 -12.98 -3.05 -7.64
C LEU A 142 -11.63 -2.33 -7.45
N GLY A 143 -11.49 -1.11 -7.97
CA GLY A 143 -10.29 -0.30 -7.82
C GLY A 143 -9.98 -0.04 -6.34
N SER A 144 -10.99 0.40 -5.58
CA SER A 144 -10.84 0.68 -4.16
C SER A 144 -10.55 -0.57 -3.33
N PHE A 145 -11.21 -1.69 -3.62
CA PHE A 145 -10.94 -2.98 -2.97
C PHE A 145 -9.48 -3.43 -3.18
N VAL A 146 -8.98 -3.35 -4.42
CA VAL A 146 -7.58 -3.70 -4.75
C VAL A 146 -6.61 -2.77 -4.03
N TYR A 147 -6.90 -1.47 -3.97
CA TYR A 147 -6.09 -0.50 -3.23
C TYR A 147 -5.99 -0.86 -1.75
N HIS A 148 -7.10 -0.95 -1.02
CA HIS A 148 -7.09 -1.22 0.43
C HIS A 148 -6.52 -2.61 0.76
N MET A 149 -6.72 -3.59 -0.12
CA MET A 149 -6.13 -4.92 0.06
C MET A 149 -4.59 -4.87 -0.03
N PHE A 150 -4.03 -4.13 -0.99
CA PHE A 150 -2.61 -4.17 -1.34
C PHE A 150 -1.79 -2.92 -1.00
N MET A 151 -2.37 -1.86 -0.42
CA MET A 151 -1.64 -0.62 -0.11
C MET A 151 -0.41 -0.80 0.79
N ASN A 152 -0.37 -1.89 1.58
CA ASN A 152 0.74 -2.22 2.48
C ASN A 152 1.80 -3.14 1.85
N LEU A 153 1.93 -3.15 0.52
CA LEU A 153 2.96 -3.92 -0.16
C LEU A 153 4.37 -3.38 0.15
N HIS A 154 5.31 -4.29 0.40
CA HIS A 154 6.72 -3.94 0.66
C HIS A 154 7.50 -3.44 -0.58
N TYR A 155 6.85 -3.35 -1.76
CA TYR A 155 7.46 -2.86 -3.01
C TYR A 155 7.71 -1.34 -3.03
N GLY A 156 7.47 -0.65 -1.91
CA GLY A 156 7.78 0.76 -1.72
C GLY A 156 6.66 1.70 -2.15
N PRO A 157 6.93 3.03 -2.13
CA PRO A 157 5.90 4.05 -2.30
C PRO A 157 5.31 4.08 -3.71
N MET A 158 6.03 3.62 -4.74
CA MET A 158 5.53 3.62 -6.11
C MET A 158 4.34 2.66 -6.28
N ALA A 159 4.41 1.48 -5.68
CA ALA A 159 3.30 0.53 -5.70
C ALA A 159 2.06 1.13 -5.04
N TYR A 160 2.24 1.84 -3.92
CA TYR A 160 1.16 2.58 -3.26
C TYR A 160 0.51 3.62 -4.19
N TYR A 161 1.30 4.47 -4.86
CA TYR A 161 0.75 5.49 -5.76
C TYR A 161 0.05 4.90 -6.99
N ILE A 162 0.57 3.81 -7.56
CA ILE A 162 -0.09 3.12 -8.67
C ILE A 162 -1.43 2.55 -8.22
N LEU A 163 -1.48 1.89 -7.06
CA LEU A 163 -2.73 1.36 -6.51
C LEU A 163 -3.74 2.48 -6.23
N LEU A 164 -3.29 3.61 -5.69
CA LEU A 164 -4.13 4.78 -5.48
C LEU A 164 -4.66 5.36 -6.79
N GLN A 165 -3.83 5.39 -7.84
CA GLN A 165 -4.26 5.80 -9.17
C GLN A 165 -5.30 4.85 -9.78
N VAL A 166 -5.18 3.54 -9.53
CA VAL A 166 -6.17 2.54 -9.96
C VAL A 166 -7.52 2.78 -9.29
N ASP A 167 -7.54 3.11 -8.00
CA ASP A 167 -8.78 3.48 -7.29
C ASP A 167 -9.41 4.74 -7.90
N MET A 168 -8.61 5.81 -8.06
CA MET A 168 -9.09 7.06 -8.68
C MET A 168 -9.56 6.86 -10.13
N LEU A 169 -8.90 5.99 -10.89
CA LEU A 169 -9.31 5.65 -12.26
C LEU A 169 -10.68 4.96 -12.26
N GLY A 170 -10.95 4.08 -11.29
CA GLY A 170 -12.26 3.44 -11.17
C GLY A 170 -13.39 4.44 -10.97
N ILE A 171 -13.19 5.43 -10.10
CA ILE A 171 -14.14 6.54 -9.90
C ILE A 171 -14.30 7.34 -11.19
N TRP A 172 -13.21 7.66 -11.88
CA TRP A 172 -13.25 8.40 -13.15
C TRP A 172 -14.02 7.65 -14.23
N THR A 173 -13.81 6.33 -14.35
CA THR A 173 -14.54 5.47 -15.29
C THR A 173 -16.05 5.52 -15.05
N SER A 174 -16.50 5.48 -13.80
CA SER A 174 -17.92 5.60 -13.47
C SER A 174 -18.54 6.95 -13.83
N GLN A 175 -17.74 8.01 -13.94
CA GLN A 175 -18.22 9.35 -14.32
C GLN A 175 -18.17 9.61 -15.82
N SER A 176 -17.42 8.79 -16.56
CA SER A 176 -17.12 9.01 -17.98
C SER A 176 -17.94 8.13 -18.92
N ILE A 177 -18.68 7.17 -18.37
CA ILE A 177 -19.56 6.23 -19.09
C ILE A 177 -21.00 6.56 -18.74
#